data_AF-A0A2I8A1Z1-F1
#
_entry.id   AF-A0A2I8A1Z1-F1
#
_cell.length_a   1.000
_cell.length_b   1.000
_cell.length_c   1.000
_cell.angle_alpha   90.00
_cell.angle_beta   90.00
_cell.angle_gamma   90.00
#
_symmetry.space_group_name_H-M   'P 1'
#
loop_
_entity.id
_entity.type
_entity.pdbx_description
1 polymer ?
#
loop_
_entity_poly.entity_id
_entity_poly.type
_entity_poly.pdbx_seq_one_letter_code
_entity_poly.pdbx_strand_id
1 'polypeptide(L)' 'MAENLRGKRGDPNYRLISGYIPKDLALLFKTICAATETDQSKALEEMITHWAREKQSILDEVRQDKEKTA' A
#
# COMPACT_ATOMS: atom_id res chain seq x y z
N MET A 1 14.67 -26.14 -11.18
CA MET A 1 14.57 -24.94 -10.32
C MET A 1 13.32 -25.12 -9.49
N ALA A 2 13.43 -25.25 -8.16
CA ALA A 2 12.23 -25.39 -7.32
C ALA A 2 11.54 -24.04 -7.22
N GLU A 3 10.31 -23.97 -7.72
CA GLU A 3 9.46 -22.77 -7.66
C GLU A 3 9.21 -22.43 -6.18
N ASN A 4 9.46 -21.17 -5.79
CA ASN A 4 9.45 -20.75 -4.39
C ASN A 4 8.00 -20.69 -3.87
N LEU A 5 7.55 -21.76 -3.21
CA LEU A 5 6.20 -21.95 -2.64
C LEU A 5 5.83 -20.98 -1.49
N ARG A 6 6.58 -19.89 -1.26
CA ARG A 6 6.39 -18.97 -0.12
C ARG A 6 5.33 -17.88 -0.34
N GLY A 7 4.44 -18.05 -1.33
CA GLY A 7 3.43 -17.06 -1.70
C GLY A 7 4.06 -15.71 -2.08
N LYS A 8 3.42 -14.59 -1.72
CA LYS A 8 3.93 -13.22 -2.00
C LYS A 8 5.36 -12.96 -1.51
N ARG A 9 5.89 -13.73 -0.53
CA ARG A 9 7.28 -13.59 -0.07
C ARG A 9 8.30 -14.18 -1.05
N GLY A 10 7.88 -15.14 -1.88
CA GLY A 10 8.72 -15.80 -2.87
C GLY A 10 8.57 -15.24 -4.28
N ASP A 11 7.59 -14.37 -4.50
CA ASP A 11 7.29 -13.76 -5.79
C ASP A 11 8.15 -12.50 -6.00
N PRO A 12 8.95 -12.42 -7.10
CA PRO A 12 9.81 -11.27 -7.37
C PRO A 12 9.03 -9.98 -7.66
N ASN A 13 7.73 -10.05 -7.93
CA ASN A 13 6.88 -8.88 -8.16
C ASN A 13 6.41 -8.21 -6.86
N TYR A 14 6.69 -8.79 -5.70
CA TYR A 14 6.29 -8.25 -4.41
C TYR A 14 7.50 -7.83 -3.57
N ARG A 15 7.33 -6.74 -2.81
CA ARG A 15 8.32 -6.21 -1.87
C ARG A 15 7.69 -6.04 -0.50
N LEU A 16 8.40 -6.46 0.56
CA LEU A 16 7.98 -6.19 1.93
C LEU A 16 8.13 -4.69 2.22
N ILE A 17 7.04 -4.06 2.67
CA ILE A 17 7.01 -2.73 3.26
C ILE A 17 6.67 -2.89 4.74
N SER A 18 7.43 -2.23 5.62
CA SER A 18 7.29 -2.33 7.07
C SER A 18 7.34 -0.96 7.73
N GLY A 19 6.56 -0.76 8.79
CA GLY A 19 6.51 0.47 9.57
C GLY A 19 5.80 0.26 10.90
N TYR A 20 5.91 1.24 11.80
CA TYR A 20 5.23 1.22 13.09
C TYR A 20 3.92 2.00 13.01
N ILE A 21 2.86 1.44 13.61
CA ILE A 21 1.55 2.08 13.80
C ILE A 21 1.10 1.90 15.25
N PRO A 22 0.18 2.74 15.76
CA PRO A 22 -0.41 2.55 17.08
C PRO A 22 -1.03 1.15 17.24
N LYS A 23 -0.89 0.55 18.43
CA LYS A 23 -1.36 -0.81 18.71
C LYS A 23 -2.86 -0.97 18.46
N ASP A 24 -3.65 0.01 18.88
CA ASP A 24 -5.11 -0.02 18.74
C ASP A 24 -5.51 0.03 17.26
N LEU A 25 -4.77 0.79 16.45
CA LEU A 25 -4.97 0.85 15.01
C LEU A 25 -4.63 -0.49 14.34
N ALA A 26 -3.53 -1.13 14.76
CA ALA A 26 -3.15 -2.45 14.26
C ALA A 26 -4.21 -3.52 14.60
N LEU A 27 -4.77 -3.46 15.81
CA LEU A 27 -5.85 -4.36 16.22
C LEU A 27 -7.10 -4.14 15.39
N LEU A 28 -7.55 -2.88 15.28
CA LEU A 28 -8.72 -2.52 14.50
C LEU A 28 -8.59 -2.97 13.04
N PHE A 29 -7.44 -2.71 12.41
CA PHE A 29 -7.15 -3.15 11.05
C PHE A 29 -7.30 -4.66 10.87
N LYS A 30 -6.72 -5.46 11.78
CA LYS A 30 -6.81 -6.92 11.74
C LYS A 30 -8.23 -7.41 11.96
N THR A 31 -8.96 -6.80 12.89
CA THR A 31 -10.37 -7.15 13.17
C THR A 31 -11.24 -6.89 11.95
N ILE A 32 -11.06 -5.75 11.25
CA ILE A 32 -11.79 -5.45 10.02
C ILE A 32 -11.46 -6.50 8.95
N CYS A 33 -10.18 -6.76 8.69
CA CYS A 33 -9.77 -7.76 7.69
C CYS A 33 -10.37 -9.15 7.97
N ALA A 34 -10.40 -9.56 9.24
CA ALA A 34 -11.00 -10.82 9.64
C ALA A 34 -12.53 -10.83 9.44
N ALA A 35 -13.22 -9.75 9.82
CA ALA A 35 -14.67 -9.63 9.68
C ALA A 35 -15.13 -9.57 8.22
N THR A 36 -14.29 -9.05 7.32
CA THR A 36 -14.59 -8.91 5.89
C THR A 36 -13.93 -9.98 5.02
N GLU A 37 -13.35 -11.03 5.62
CA GLU A 37 -12.62 -12.10 4.91
C GLU A 37 -11.57 -11.57 3.91
N THR A 38 -10.93 -10.45 4.24
CA THR A 38 -9.99 -9.75 3.37
C THR A 38 -8.55 -10.04 3.79
N ASP A 39 -7.70 -10.39 2.83
CA ASP A 39 -6.27 -10.56 3.05
C ASP A 39 -5.62 -9.23 3.47
N GLN A 40 -4.80 -9.24 4.53
CA GLN A 40 -4.16 -8.03 5.05
C GLN A 40 -3.23 -7.39 4.00
N SER A 41 -2.51 -8.19 3.20
CA SER A 41 -1.68 -7.63 2.14
C SER A 41 -2.54 -6.99 1.05
N LYS A 42 -3.67 -7.59 0.69
CA LYS A 42 -4.64 -7.00 -0.24
C LYS A 42 -5.20 -5.67 0.26
N ALA A 43 -5.62 -5.59 1.52
CA ALA A 43 -6.11 -4.35 2.12
C ALA A 43 -5.03 -3.24 2.12
N LEU A 44 -3.78 -3.60 2.42
CA LEU A 44 -2.65 -2.66 2.33
C LEU A 44 -2.39 -2.19 0.90
N GLU A 45 -2.45 -3.08 -0.09
CA GLU A 45 -2.29 -2.73 -1.50
C GLU A 45 -3.34 -1.69 -1.94
N GLU A 46 -4.60 -1.88 -1.56
CA GLU A 46 -5.68 -0.94 -1.87
C GLU A 46 -5.48 0.42 -1.20
N MET A 47 -5.19 0.43 0.10
CA MET A 47 -4.92 1.66 0.86
C MET A 47 -3.72 2.44 0.30
N ILE A 48 -2.61 1.75 0.02
CA ILE A 48 -1.40 2.37 -0.52
C ILE A 48 -1.64 2.87 -1.94
N THR A 49 -2.39 2.12 -2.77
CA THR A 49 -2.75 2.55 -4.12
C THR A 49 -3.58 3.83 -4.09
N HIS A 50 -4.58 3.90 -3.21
CA HIS A 50 -5.41 5.09 -3.06
C HIS A 50 -4.57 6.29 -2.60
N TRP A 51 -3.76 6.11 -1.55
CA TRP A 51 -2.88 7.15 -1.04
C TRP A 51 -1.88 7.64 -2.10
N ALA A 52 -1.27 6.72 -2.84
CA ALA A 52 -0.31 7.05 -3.89
C ALA A 52 -0.96 7.84 -5.04
N ARG A 53 -2.17 7.47 -5.47
CA ARG A 53 -2.92 8.21 -6.49
C ARG A 53 -3.26 9.62 -6.04
N GLU A 54 -3.71 9.79 -4.80
CA GLU A 54 -3.97 11.09 -4.21
C GLU A 54 -2.70 11.96 -4.21
N LYS A 55 -1.55 11.41 -3.81
CA LYS A 55 -0.28 12.15 -3.81
C LYS A 55 0.27 12.42 -5.20
N GLN A 56 0.05 11.52 -6.16
CA GLN A 56 0.47 11.74 -7.55
C GLN A 56 -0.30 12.91 -8.18
N SER A 57 -1.62 13.02 -7.95
CA SER A 57 -2.41 14.18 -8.39
C SER A 57 -1.81 15.49 -7.88
N ILE A 58 -1.51 15.55 -6.58
CA ILE A 58 -0.90 16.73 -5.95
C ILE A 58 0.46 17.05 -6.59
N LEU A 59 1.30 16.04 -6.84
CA LEU A 59 2.61 16.25 -7.46
C LEU A 59 2.49 16.76 -8.90
N ASP A 60 1.51 16.28 -9.66
CA ASP A 60 1.28 16.70 -11.03
C ASP A 60 0.72 18.13 -11.09
N GLU A 61 -0.20 18.50 -10.18
CA GLU A 61 -0.70 19.87 -10.00
C GLU A 61 0.45 20.85 -9.67
N VAL A 62 1.30 20.51 -8.69
CA VAL A 62 2.47 21.33 -8.32
C VAL A 62 3.48 21.49 -9.47
N ARG A 63 3.61 20.47 -10.33
CA ARG A 63 4.50 20.55 -11.51
C ARG A 63 3.96 21.52 -12.56
N GLN A 64 2.66 21.47 -12.84
CA GLN A 64 2.05 22.36 -13.84
C GLN A 64 2.09 23.84 -13.45
N ASP A 65 2.01 24.15 -12.14
CA ASP A 65 2.10 25.54 -11.66
C ASP A 65 3.53 26.10 -11.78
N LYS A 66 4.55 25.25 -11.67
CA LYS A 66 5.95 25.64 -11.88
C LYS A 66 6.27 25.91 -13.36
N GLU A 67 5.66 25.18 -14.29
CA GLU A 67 5.83 25.38 -15.73
C GLU A 67 5.07 26.61 -16.27
N LYS A 68 4.07 27.13 -15.55
CA LYS A 68 3.33 28.35 -15.93
C LYS A 68 3.94 29.65 -15.39
N THR A 69 4.80 29.54 -14.37
CA THR A 69 5.44 30.68 -13.70
C THR A 69 6.90 30.89 -14.15
N ALA A 70 7.49 29.89 -14.83
CA ALA A 70 8.78 29.96 -15.50
C ALA A 70 8.62 30.38 -16.96
#